data_AF-A0A914Y0Y0-F1
#
_entry.id   AF-A0A914Y0Y0-F1
#
_cell.length_a   1.000
_cell.length_b   1.000
_cell.length_c   1.000
_cell.angle_alpha   90.00
_cell.angle_beta   90.00
_cell.angle_gamma   90.00
#
_symmetry.space_group_name_H-M   'P 1'
#
loop_
_entity.id
_entity.type
_entity.pdbx_description
1 polymer ?
#
loop_
_entity_poly.entity_id
_entity_poly.type
_entity_poly.pdbx_seq_one_letter_code
_entity_poly.pdbx_strand_id
1 'polypeptide(L)'
;MTTKKEALQVESSCIQALFNLGIVSKEQGDFEQALKIFYKLQEILRDDPQVICQLAGIYEALEDTAQAVELYSTLDDDIDPSMGAKLGKILDSEGDKAGAFTAFYNSYRAFPANIEVIEWMGAYYLDAQFPDKAVNYFEKAALLEPDNIKWQLLMASCQRRSGNFQKALELYKQIHRKFPTNVETLKFLVQLCRDLRMPDEKEYSRKLKKLEETSRLRGLRETDSSQGKRRSAMGSAQSLGIGSSGGGRPDSRPVSTRSSVRTAQSARQLLEGSDDFQVTKRELDSADLSYKDPIGPAPIRPKTGGTRREALDEAFDDVDILEDDLLPEGD
;
A
#
# COMPACT_ATOMS: atom_id res chain seq x y z
N MET A 1 23.30 6.75 49.22
CA MET A 1 22.20 6.96 48.24
C MET A 1 22.62 6.65 46.79
N THR A 2 23.91 6.72 46.44
CA THR A 2 24.41 6.48 45.06
C THR A 2 24.47 4.99 44.67
N THR A 3 24.97 4.11 45.56
CA THR A 3 25.14 2.68 45.28
C THR A 3 23.83 1.91 44.96
N LYS A 4 22.71 2.29 45.60
CA LYS A 4 21.40 1.68 45.34
C LYS A 4 20.83 2.08 43.98
N LYS A 5 21.13 3.30 43.51
CA LYS A 5 20.73 3.76 42.17
C LYS A 5 21.55 3.08 41.08
N GLU A 6 22.85 2.89 41.32
CA GLU A 6 23.74 2.16 40.41
C GLU A 6 23.37 0.67 40.30
N ALA A 7 23.05 0.02 41.42
CA ALA A 7 22.57 -1.38 41.42
C ALA A 7 21.26 -1.55 40.64
N LEU A 8 20.29 -0.65 40.85
CA LEU A 8 19.04 -0.65 40.07
C LEU A 8 19.25 -0.38 38.57
N GLN A 9 20.23 0.44 38.21
CA GLN A 9 20.56 0.71 36.80
C GLN A 9 21.17 -0.50 36.10
N VAL A 10 22.04 -1.27 36.79
CA VAL A 10 22.63 -2.49 36.23
C VAL A 10 21.56 -3.58 36.06
N GLU A 11 20.65 -3.74 37.03
CA GLU A 11 19.53 -4.68 36.92
C GLU A 11 18.56 -4.29 35.79
N SER A 12 18.21 -3.01 35.68
CA SER A 12 17.36 -2.50 34.59
C SER A 12 18.01 -2.69 33.22
N SER A 13 19.31 -2.40 33.09
CA SER A 13 20.04 -2.62 31.85
C SER A 13 20.16 -4.10 31.48
N CYS A 14 20.26 -5.00 32.47
CA CYS A 14 20.31 -6.44 32.26
C CYS A 14 18.96 -6.97 31.74
N ILE A 15 17.85 -6.52 32.31
CA ILE A 15 16.49 -6.86 31.87
C ILE A 15 16.26 -6.44 30.42
N GLN A 16 16.62 -5.20 30.07
CA GLN A 16 16.48 -4.72 28.69
C GLN A 16 17.36 -5.52 27.71
N ALA A 17 18.59 -5.87 28.12
CA ALA A 17 19.48 -6.68 27.29
C ALA A 17 18.94 -8.09 27.07
N LEU A 18 18.39 -8.72 28.11
CA LEU A 18 17.71 -10.02 28.01
C LEU A 18 16.48 -9.94 27.11
N PHE A 19 15.67 -8.89 27.23
CA PHE A 19 14.49 -8.68 26.40
C PHE A 19 14.87 -8.54 24.91
N ASN A 20 15.87 -7.72 24.62
CA ASN A 20 16.39 -7.55 23.27
C ASN A 20 16.99 -8.86 22.72
N LEU A 21 17.69 -9.63 23.56
CA LEU A 21 18.23 -10.95 23.17
C LEU A 21 17.09 -11.92 22.80
N GLY A 22 16.01 -11.96 23.58
CA GLY A 22 14.83 -12.77 23.29
C GLY A 22 14.18 -12.40 21.95
N ILE A 23 14.06 -11.11 21.64
CA ILE A 23 13.56 -10.64 20.34
C ILE A 23 14.47 -11.11 19.20
N VAL A 24 15.78 -10.92 19.33
CA VAL A 24 16.74 -11.34 18.30
C VAL A 24 16.70 -12.85 18.08
N SER A 25 16.62 -13.66 19.14
CA SER A 25 16.46 -15.11 19.03
C SER A 25 15.16 -15.50 18.32
N LYS A 26 14.05 -14.81 18.62
CA LYS A 26 12.76 -15.02 17.93
C LYS A 26 12.86 -14.68 16.44
N GLU A 27 13.48 -13.57 16.08
CA GLU A 27 13.68 -13.16 14.68
C GLU A 27 14.61 -14.11 13.92
N GLN A 28 15.56 -14.74 14.61
CA GLN A 28 16.41 -15.78 14.06
C GLN A 28 15.69 -17.13 13.87
N GLY A 29 14.47 -17.27 14.39
CA GLY A 29 13.68 -18.51 14.36
C GLY A 29 14.10 -19.54 15.41
N ASP A 30 15.01 -19.18 16.34
CA ASP A 30 15.36 -20.04 17.47
C ASP A 30 14.36 -19.84 18.61
N PHE A 31 13.16 -20.40 18.41
CA PHE A 31 12.04 -20.26 19.34
C PHE A 31 12.32 -20.91 20.69
N GLU A 32 13.11 -21.99 20.76
CA GLU A 32 13.46 -22.64 22.02
C GLU A 32 14.33 -21.74 22.91
N GLN A 33 15.36 -21.09 22.33
CA GLN A 33 16.17 -20.14 23.08
C GLN A 33 15.35 -18.91 23.48
N ALA A 34 14.51 -18.40 22.57
CA ALA A 34 13.63 -17.27 22.87
C ALA A 34 12.71 -17.58 24.06
N LEU A 35 12.04 -18.73 24.08
CA LEU A 35 11.19 -19.17 25.21
C LEU A 35 11.98 -19.22 26.51
N LYS A 36 13.18 -19.83 26.51
CA LYS A 36 14.05 -19.88 27.71
C LYS A 36 14.39 -18.50 28.24
N ILE A 37 14.64 -17.52 27.37
CA ILE A 37 14.97 -16.15 27.76
C ILE A 37 13.72 -15.44 28.30
N PHE A 38 12.58 -15.55 27.62
CA PHE A 38 11.35 -14.89 28.04
C PHE A 38 10.75 -15.49 29.32
N TYR A 39 10.87 -16.80 29.56
CA TYR A 39 10.48 -17.39 30.86
C TYR A 39 11.37 -16.90 32.00
N LYS A 40 12.68 -16.76 31.78
CA LYS A 40 13.57 -16.12 32.78
C LYS A 40 13.17 -14.66 33.03
N LEU A 41 12.76 -13.94 31.99
CA LEU A 41 12.26 -12.57 32.15
C LEU A 41 10.94 -12.53 32.94
N GLN A 42 10.04 -13.49 32.73
CA GLN A 42 8.79 -13.59 33.48
C GLN A 42 9.01 -13.89 34.97
N GLU A 43 10.06 -14.63 35.32
CA GLU A 43 10.46 -14.86 36.72
C GLU A 43 10.96 -13.57 37.41
N ILE A 44 11.62 -12.69 36.66
CA ILE A 44 12.16 -11.40 37.15
C ILE A 44 11.06 -10.33 37.17
N LEU A 45 10.33 -10.21 36.07
CA LEU A 45 9.25 -9.27 35.83
C LEU A 45 7.92 -10.03 35.92
N ARG A 46 7.39 -10.12 37.14
CA ARG A 46 6.10 -10.76 37.36
C ARG A 46 4.99 -9.98 36.66
N ASP A 47 4.21 -10.68 35.83
CA ASP A 47 3.04 -10.17 35.11
C ASP A 47 3.31 -8.96 34.21
N ASP A 48 4.53 -8.84 33.65
CA ASP A 48 4.80 -7.81 32.65
C ASP A 48 4.10 -8.12 31.32
N PRO A 49 3.17 -7.24 30.86
CA PRO A 49 2.41 -7.46 29.64
C PRO A 49 3.32 -7.66 28.43
N GLN A 50 4.43 -6.92 28.37
CA GLN A 50 5.31 -6.96 27.21
C GLN A 50 5.98 -8.32 27.05
N VAL A 51 6.41 -8.96 28.14
CA VAL A 51 6.99 -10.31 28.13
C VAL A 51 5.94 -11.36 27.74
N ILE A 52 4.73 -11.27 28.31
CA ILE A 52 3.62 -12.20 27.98
C ILE A 52 3.27 -12.11 26.48
N CYS A 53 3.21 -10.90 25.92
CA CYS A 53 2.99 -10.70 24.49
C CYS A 53 4.07 -11.35 23.61
N GLN A 54 5.34 -11.30 24.03
CA GLN A 54 6.41 -11.96 23.29
C GLN A 54 6.31 -13.48 23.38
N LEU A 55 5.99 -14.04 24.56
CA LEU A 55 5.76 -15.48 24.73
C LEU A 55 4.59 -15.95 23.85
N ALA A 56 3.45 -15.28 23.92
CA ALA A 56 2.27 -15.61 23.12
C ALA A 56 2.57 -15.55 21.62
N GLY A 57 3.30 -14.52 21.16
CA GLY A 57 3.74 -14.42 19.77
C GLY A 57 4.74 -15.50 19.33
N ILE A 58 5.51 -16.09 20.25
CA ILE A 58 6.34 -17.27 19.94
C ILE A 58 5.48 -18.52 19.82
N TYR A 59 4.51 -18.71 20.71
CA TYR A 59 3.56 -19.83 20.61
C TYR A 59 2.69 -19.76 19.35
N GLU A 60 2.28 -18.56 18.92
CA GLU A 60 1.67 -18.34 17.60
C GLU A 60 2.57 -18.83 16.47
N ALA A 61 3.87 -18.50 16.51
CA ALA A 61 4.82 -18.90 15.48
C ALA A 61 5.13 -20.41 15.50
N LEU A 62 4.94 -21.07 16.64
CA LEU A 62 5.03 -22.51 16.82
C LEU A 62 3.72 -23.26 16.49
N GLU A 63 2.67 -22.53 16.09
CA GLU A 63 1.32 -23.05 15.81
C GLU A 63 0.64 -23.71 17.04
N ASP A 64 1.14 -23.45 18.25
CA ASP A 64 0.50 -23.88 19.50
C ASP A 64 -0.49 -22.81 19.96
N THR A 65 -1.67 -22.85 19.35
CA THR A 65 -2.73 -21.85 19.58
C THR A 65 -3.29 -21.92 21.00
N ALA A 66 -3.32 -23.10 21.62
CA ALA A 66 -3.85 -23.28 22.96
C ALA A 66 -3.04 -22.49 24.00
N GLN A 67 -1.71 -22.61 23.97
CA GLN A 67 -0.83 -21.85 24.87
C GLN A 67 -0.85 -20.34 24.55
N ALA A 68 -0.93 -19.97 23.26
CA ALA A 68 -1.06 -18.57 22.88
C ALA A 68 -2.34 -17.92 23.44
N VAL A 69 -3.48 -18.62 23.36
CA VAL A 69 -4.77 -18.15 23.91
C VAL A 69 -4.71 -18.00 25.42
N GLU A 70 -4.15 -18.97 26.15
CA GLU A 70 -3.99 -18.87 27.60
C GLU A 70 -3.16 -17.64 27.98
N LEU A 71 -2.01 -17.43 27.32
CA LEU A 71 -1.14 -16.29 27.60
C LEU A 71 -1.83 -14.96 27.28
N TYR A 72 -2.49 -14.84 26.13
CA TYR A 72 -3.23 -13.60 25.82
C TYR A 72 -4.41 -13.36 26.76
N SER A 73 -5.07 -14.40 27.26
CA SER A 73 -6.19 -14.26 28.19
C SER A 73 -5.80 -13.80 29.59
N THR A 74 -4.52 -13.92 29.96
CA THR A 74 -4.00 -13.40 31.24
C THR A 74 -3.72 -11.90 31.21
N LEU A 75 -3.69 -11.29 30.02
CA LEU A 75 -3.47 -9.86 29.84
C LEU A 75 -4.78 -9.09 30.04
N ASP A 76 -4.68 -7.95 30.74
CA ASP A 76 -5.79 -7.01 30.81
C ASP A 76 -5.98 -6.31 29.45
N ASP A 77 -7.21 -6.30 28.96
CA ASP A 77 -7.60 -5.74 27.65
C ASP A 77 -7.28 -4.24 27.49
N ASP A 78 -7.17 -3.50 28.59
CA ASP A 78 -6.92 -2.05 28.59
C ASP A 78 -5.44 -1.69 28.33
N ILE A 79 -4.52 -2.66 28.43
CA ILE A 79 -3.07 -2.40 28.34
C ILE A 79 -2.61 -2.31 26.88
N ASP A 80 -2.98 -3.29 26.06
CA ASP A 80 -2.63 -3.32 24.64
C ASP A 80 -3.82 -3.80 23.78
N PRO A 81 -4.54 -2.87 23.15
CA PRO A 81 -5.65 -3.18 22.26
C PRO A 81 -5.26 -4.09 21.10
N SER A 82 -3.99 -4.07 20.66
CA SER A 82 -3.52 -4.92 19.57
C SER A 82 -3.54 -6.41 19.95
N MET A 83 -3.39 -6.73 21.25
CA MET A 83 -3.34 -8.13 21.70
C MET A 83 -4.71 -8.76 21.72
N GLY A 84 -5.74 -8.03 22.18
CA GLY A 84 -7.13 -8.49 22.09
C GLY A 84 -7.55 -8.79 20.65
N ALA A 85 -7.05 -8.02 19.67
CA ALA A 85 -7.29 -8.29 18.25
C ALA A 85 -6.62 -9.59 17.77
N LYS A 86 -5.40 -9.88 18.23
CA LYS A 86 -4.70 -11.14 17.91
C LYS A 86 -5.39 -12.34 18.53
N LEU A 87 -5.76 -12.24 19.81
CA LEU A 87 -6.54 -13.26 20.51
C LEU A 87 -7.84 -13.55 19.76
N GLY A 88 -8.59 -12.50 19.39
CA GLY A 88 -9.81 -12.64 18.61
C GLY A 88 -9.59 -13.37 17.28
N LYS A 89 -8.48 -13.08 16.59
CA LYS A 89 -8.12 -13.74 15.33
C LYS A 89 -7.80 -15.23 15.50
N ILE A 90 -7.10 -15.60 16.58
CA ILE A 90 -6.81 -17.02 16.89
C ILE A 90 -8.12 -17.74 17.18
N LEU A 91 -8.96 -17.20 18.06
CA LEU A 91 -10.26 -17.80 18.42
C LEU A 91 -11.19 -17.95 17.20
N ASP A 92 -11.20 -16.97 16.29
CA ASP A 92 -11.98 -17.05 15.06
C ASP A 92 -11.47 -18.16 14.13
N SER A 93 -10.14 -18.36 14.07
CA SER A 93 -9.53 -19.44 13.30
C SER A 93 -9.82 -20.83 13.88
N GLU A 94 -10.00 -20.93 15.20
CA GLU A 94 -10.42 -22.15 15.90
C GLU A 94 -11.92 -22.41 15.77
N GLY A 95 -12.69 -21.43 15.30
CA GLY A 95 -14.14 -21.51 15.11
C GLY A 95 -14.97 -21.06 16.32
N ASP A 96 -14.34 -20.61 17.41
CA ASP A 96 -15.04 -19.98 18.53
C ASP A 96 -15.39 -18.52 18.21
N LYS A 97 -16.46 -18.35 17.43
CA LYS A 97 -16.97 -17.03 17.05
C LYS A 97 -17.45 -16.19 18.24
N ALA A 98 -17.84 -16.82 19.35
CA ALA A 98 -18.35 -16.10 20.52
C ALA A 98 -17.20 -15.54 21.37
N GLY A 99 -16.17 -16.34 21.60
CA GLY A 99 -14.92 -15.91 22.21
C GLY A 99 -14.24 -14.83 21.38
N ALA A 100 -14.13 -15.04 20.06
CA ALA A 100 -13.58 -14.05 19.14
C ALA A 100 -14.30 -12.70 19.22
N PHE A 101 -15.64 -12.71 19.24
CA PHE A 101 -16.43 -11.49 19.35
C PHE A 101 -16.11 -10.71 20.63
N THR A 102 -15.96 -11.42 21.75
CA THR A 102 -15.65 -10.78 23.05
C THR A 102 -14.27 -10.12 23.01
N ALA A 103 -13.26 -10.84 22.52
CA ALA A 103 -11.90 -10.34 22.40
C ALA A 103 -11.80 -9.13 21.45
N PHE A 104 -12.43 -9.21 20.27
CA PHE A 104 -12.49 -8.09 19.33
C PHE A 104 -13.29 -6.90 19.88
N TYR A 105 -14.38 -7.15 20.62
CA TYR A 105 -15.17 -6.08 21.23
C TYR A 105 -14.38 -5.33 22.31
N ASN A 106 -13.63 -6.05 23.15
CA ASN A 106 -12.79 -5.44 24.18
C ASN A 106 -11.64 -4.64 23.54
N SER A 107 -10.97 -5.22 22.53
CA SER A 107 -9.97 -4.52 21.71
C SER A 107 -10.53 -3.24 21.07
N TYR A 108 -11.75 -3.31 20.53
CA TYR A 108 -12.44 -2.17 19.92
C TYR A 108 -12.76 -1.08 20.94
N ARG A 109 -13.15 -1.46 22.16
CA ARG A 109 -13.44 -0.52 23.25
C ARG A 109 -12.18 0.25 23.66
N ALA A 110 -11.04 -0.44 23.71
CA ALA A 110 -9.78 0.17 24.09
C ALA A 110 -9.19 1.03 22.95
N PHE A 111 -9.28 0.57 21.69
CA PHE A 111 -8.83 1.33 20.52
C PHE A 111 -9.82 1.25 19.35
N PRO A 112 -10.71 2.24 19.21
CA PRO A 112 -11.80 2.21 18.22
C PRO A 112 -11.35 2.56 16.79
N ALA A 113 -10.06 2.82 16.57
CA ALA A 113 -9.50 3.18 15.26
C ALA A 113 -8.72 2.03 14.59
N ASN A 114 -8.74 0.82 15.16
CA ASN A 114 -8.15 -0.35 14.50
C ASN A 114 -9.03 -0.84 13.35
N ILE A 115 -8.54 -0.69 12.12
CA ILE A 115 -9.26 -1.07 10.89
C ILE A 115 -9.51 -2.58 10.83
N GLU A 116 -8.55 -3.41 11.26
CA GLU A 116 -8.70 -4.87 11.23
C GLU A 116 -9.84 -5.34 12.13
N VAL A 117 -9.93 -4.76 13.32
CA VAL A 117 -11.01 -5.04 14.29
C VAL A 117 -12.36 -4.55 13.75
N ILE A 118 -12.41 -3.35 13.16
CA ILE A 118 -13.63 -2.81 12.55
C ILE A 118 -14.10 -3.69 11.39
N GLU A 119 -13.18 -4.16 10.55
CA GLU A 119 -13.48 -5.07 9.45
C GLU A 119 -14.11 -6.36 9.97
N TRP A 120 -13.47 -6.99 10.96
CA TRP A 120 -13.96 -8.23 11.54
C TRP A 120 -15.33 -8.05 12.20
N MET A 121 -15.51 -6.99 12.99
CA MET A 121 -16.79 -6.67 13.64
C MET A 121 -17.91 -6.43 12.61
N GLY A 122 -17.61 -5.70 11.53
CA GLY A 122 -18.55 -5.49 10.43
C GLY A 122 -18.92 -6.79 9.72
N ALA A 123 -17.94 -7.66 9.45
CA ALA A 123 -18.15 -8.96 8.85
C ALA A 123 -18.97 -9.89 9.77
N TYR A 124 -18.69 -9.89 11.07
CA TYR A 124 -19.42 -10.66 12.07
C TYR A 124 -20.91 -10.28 12.10
N TYR A 125 -21.24 -8.98 12.12
CA TYR A 125 -22.63 -8.54 12.05
C TYR A 125 -23.29 -8.82 10.70
N LEU A 126 -22.50 -8.84 9.61
CA LEU A 126 -23.00 -9.29 8.32
C LEU A 126 -23.32 -10.79 8.35
N ASP A 127 -22.48 -11.64 8.91
CA ASP A 127 -22.78 -13.07 9.01
C ASP A 127 -23.98 -13.34 9.92
N ALA A 128 -24.10 -12.57 11.00
CA ALA A 128 -25.22 -12.64 11.95
C ALA A 128 -26.55 -12.05 11.41
N GLN A 129 -26.62 -11.67 10.13
CA GLN A 129 -27.81 -11.08 9.50
C GLN A 129 -28.30 -9.76 10.13
N PHE A 130 -27.40 -8.99 10.75
CA PHE A 130 -27.67 -7.64 11.29
C PHE A 130 -26.95 -6.55 10.48
N PRO A 131 -27.34 -6.30 9.21
CA PRO A 131 -26.67 -5.33 8.35
C PRO A 131 -26.73 -3.90 8.88
N ASP A 132 -27.77 -3.51 9.64
CA ASP A 132 -27.89 -2.17 10.19
C ASP A 132 -26.79 -1.82 11.19
N LYS A 133 -26.36 -2.80 12.01
CA LYS A 133 -25.23 -2.62 12.92
C LYS A 133 -23.91 -2.58 12.16
N ALA A 134 -23.77 -3.41 11.13
CA ALA A 134 -22.56 -3.49 10.31
C ALA A 134 -22.26 -2.17 9.58
N VAL A 135 -23.29 -1.44 9.11
CA VAL A 135 -23.13 -0.11 8.47
C VAL A 135 -22.29 0.82 9.34
N ASN A 136 -22.57 0.89 10.64
CA ASN A 136 -21.88 1.82 11.54
C ASN A 136 -20.37 1.54 11.65
N TYR A 137 -19.98 0.27 11.59
CA TYR A 137 -18.57 -0.12 11.59
C TYR A 137 -17.90 0.25 10.28
N PHE A 138 -18.52 -0.05 9.13
CA PHE A 138 -17.96 0.32 7.84
C PHE A 138 -17.95 1.82 7.56
N GLU A 139 -18.89 2.57 8.13
CA GLU A 139 -18.86 4.04 8.11
C GLU A 139 -17.63 4.57 8.83
N LYS A 140 -17.32 4.05 10.02
CA LYS A 140 -16.08 4.38 10.73
C LYS A 140 -14.83 3.98 9.93
N ALA A 141 -14.81 2.80 9.32
CA ALA A 141 -13.70 2.40 8.45
C ALA A 141 -13.52 3.36 7.25
N ALA A 142 -14.62 3.82 6.66
CA ALA A 142 -14.58 4.79 5.56
C ALA A 142 -14.13 6.19 6.00
N LEU A 143 -14.27 6.55 7.28
CA LEU A 143 -13.69 7.78 7.84
C LEU A 143 -12.19 7.65 8.07
N LEU A 144 -11.70 6.47 8.48
CA LEU A 144 -10.28 6.20 8.68
C LEU A 144 -9.52 6.08 7.35
N GLU A 145 -10.13 5.42 6.35
CA GLU A 145 -9.56 5.25 5.01
C GLU A 145 -10.53 5.77 3.93
N PRO A 146 -10.59 7.10 3.71
CA PRO A 146 -11.52 7.70 2.74
C PRO A 146 -11.22 7.34 1.29
N ASP A 147 -9.95 7.03 1.00
CA ASP A 147 -9.48 6.67 -0.34
C ASP A 147 -9.78 5.21 -0.71
N ASN A 148 -10.07 4.38 0.28
CA ASN A 148 -10.33 2.97 0.07
C ASN A 148 -11.81 2.73 -0.31
N ILE A 149 -12.03 2.40 -1.58
CA ILE A 149 -13.36 2.09 -2.11
C ILE A 149 -14.02 0.87 -1.44
N LYS A 150 -13.24 -0.05 -0.86
CA LYS A 150 -13.73 -1.27 -0.21
C LYS A 150 -14.78 -0.93 0.85
N TRP A 151 -14.50 0.04 1.72
CA TRP A 151 -15.40 0.41 2.82
C TRP A 151 -16.70 1.03 2.33
N GLN A 152 -16.62 1.90 1.32
CA GLN A 152 -17.79 2.53 0.73
C GLN A 152 -18.69 1.48 0.05
N LEU A 153 -18.10 0.50 -0.64
CA LEU A 153 -18.84 -0.62 -1.24
C LEU A 153 -19.49 -1.52 -0.18
N LEU A 154 -18.78 -1.85 0.90
CA LEU A 154 -19.33 -2.63 2.01
C LEU A 154 -20.50 -1.90 2.68
N MET A 155 -20.37 -0.61 2.93
CA MET A 155 -21.45 0.23 3.47
C MET A 155 -22.69 0.24 2.57
N ALA A 156 -22.51 0.42 1.26
CA ALA A 156 -23.61 0.39 0.29
C ALA A 156 -24.26 -1.02 0.18
N SER A 157 -23.44 -2.07 0.30
CA SER A 157 -23.92 -3.47 0.33
C SER A 157 -24.75 -3.74 1.59
N CYS A 158 -24.31 -3.24 2.76
CA CYS A 158 -25.07 -3.33 4.00
C CYS A 158 -26.43 -2.64 3.86
N GLN A 159 -26.47 -1.41 3.35
CA GLN A 159 -27.74 -0.69 3.13
C GLN A 159 -28.68 -1.43 2.17
N ARG A 160 -28.14 -2.05 1.12
CA ARG A 160 -28.93 -2.90 0.22
C ARG A 160 -29.51 -4.11 0.95
N ARG A 161 -28.74 -4.75 1.83
CA ARG A 161 -29.18 -5.94 2.59
C ARG A 161 -30.15 -5.60 3.72
N SER A 162 -30.06 -4.40 4.28
CA SER A 162 -31.07 -3.83 5.19
C SER A 162 -32.40 -3.51 4.50
N GLY A 163 -32.51 -3.64 3.17
CA GLY A 163 -33.71 -3.30 2.40
C GLY A 163 -33.83 -1.81 2.05
N ASN A 164 -32.85 -0.98 2.43
CA ASN A 164 -32.80 0.45 2.10
C ASN A 164 -32.29 0.68 0.67
N PHE A 165 -33.01 0.15 -0.33
CA PHE A 165 -32.58 0.16 -1.73
C PHE A 165 -32.33 1.56 -2.29
N GLN A 166 -33.13 2.55 -1.88
CA GLN A 166 -32.99 3.93 -2.34
C GLN A 166 -31.67 4.57 -1.85
N LYS A 167 -31.36 4.42 -0.55
CA LYS A 167 -30.10 4.90 0.03
C LYS A 167 -28.90 4.17 -0.57
N ALA A 168 -29.01 2.86 -0.75
CA ALA A 168 -27.98 2.06 -1.40
C ALA A 168 -27.70 2.56 -2.83
N LEU A 169 -28.74 2.87 -3.61
CA LEU A 169 -28.60 3.39 -4.97
C LEU A 169 -27.84 4.72 -4.99
N GLU A 170 -28.20 5.65 -4.10
CA GLU A 170 -27.52 6.94 -3.97
C GLU A 170 -26.05 6.77 -3.62
N LEU A 171 -25.74 5.91 -2.65
CA LEU A 171 -24.36 5.58 -2.28
C LEU A 171 -23.58 4.99 -3.45
N TYR A 172 -24.12 3.99 -4.15
CA TYR A 172 -23.45 3.42 -5.32
C TYR A 172 -23.25 4.45 -6.44
N LYS A 173 -24.20 5.36 -6.67
CA LYS A 173 -24.06 6.46 -7.62
C LYS A 173 -22.93 7.43 -7.19
N GLN A 174 -22.82 7.74 -5.90
CA GLN A 174 -21.73 8.56 -5.36
C GLN A 174 -20.37 7.86 -5.51
N ILE A 175 -20.28 6.57 -5.18
CA ILE A 175 -19.07 5.76 -5.34
C ILE A 175 -18.63 5.73 -6.81
N HIS A 176 -19.57 5.53 -7.74
CA HIS A 176 -19.26 5.53 -9.17
C HIS A 176 -18.76 6.90 -9.68
N ARG A 177 -19.24 8.02 -9.11
CA ARG A 177 -18.73 9.36 -9.43
C ARG A 177 -17.30 9.55 -8.97
N LYS A 178 -16.94 9.05 -7.78
CA LYS A 178 -15.58 9.10 -7.24
C LYS A 178 -14.62 8.14 -7.97
N PHE A 179 -15.10 6.93 -8.26
CA PHE A 179 -14.32 5.84 -8.83
C PHE A 179 -15.02 5.27 -10.08
N PRO A 180 -14.93 5.97 -11.24
CA PRO A 180 -15.63 5.56 -12.45
C PRO A 180 -15.07 4.28 -13.09
N THR A 181 -13.87 3.86 -12.69
CA THR A 181 -13.16 2.69 -13.23
C THR A 181 -13.43 1.40 -12.45
N ASN A 182 -14.22 1.45 -11.36
CA ASN A 182 -14.51 0.25 -10.58
C ASN A 182 -15.64 -0.58 -11.23
N VAL A 183 -15.31 -1.83 -11.56
CA VAL A 183 -16.23 -2.79 -12.20
C VAL A 183 -17.32 -3.25 -11.23
N GLU A 184 -16.97 -3.49 -9.96
CA GLU A 184 -17.90 -4.02 -8.95
C GLU A 184 -19.01 -3.02 -8.64
N THR A 185 -18.69 -1.73 -8.53
CA THR A 185 -19.69 -0.67 -8.34
C THR A 185 -20.72 -0.66 -9.48
N LEU A 186 -20.27 -0.82 -10.73
CA LEU A 186 -21.16 -0.87 -11.89
C LEU A 186 -22.01 -2.14 -11.92
N LYS A 187 -21.46 -3.30 -11.55
CA LYS A 187 -22.24 -4.54 -11.42
C LYS A 187 -23.35 -4.39 -10.38
N PHE A 188 -23.06 -3.84 -9.21
CA PHE A 188 -24.07 -3.60 -8.17
C PHE A 188 -25.14 -2.58 -8.62
N LEU A 189 -24.76 -1.52 -9.33
CA LEU A 189 -25.72 -0.56 -9.90
C LEU A 189 -26.64 -1.22 -10.92
N VAL A 190 -26.12 -2.04 -11.83
CA VAL A 190 -26.94 -2.76 -12.82
C VAL A 190 -27.91 -3.70 -12.12
N GLN A 191 -27.44 -4.49 -11.15
CA GLN A 191 -28.29 -5.39 -10.38
C GLN A 191 -29.40 -4.62 -9.65
N LEU A 192 -29.06 -3.55 -8.96
CA LEU A 192 -30.03 -2.75 -8.21
C LEU A 192 -31.04 -2.02 -9.11
N CYS A 193 -30.59 -1.48 -10.25
CA CYS A 193 -31.49 -0.88 -11.23
C CYS A 193 -32.44 -1.91 -11.86
N ARG A 194 -31.98 -3.15 -12.07
CA ARG A 194 -32.80 -4.25 -12.56
C ARG A 194 -33.86 -4.65 -11.51
N ASP A 195 -33.46 -4.77 -10.25
CA ASP A 195 -34.36 -5.11 -9.14
C ASP A 195 -35.44 -4.03 -8.95
N LEU A 196 -35.07 -2.75 -9.10
CA LEU A 196 -35.98 -1.59 -9.00
C LEU A 196 -36.72 -1.25 -10.31
N ARG A 197 -36.47 -1.97 -11.41
CA ARG A 197 -37.00 -1.70 -12.77
C ARG A 197 -36.79 -0.26 -13.26
N MET A 198 -35.61 0.29 -13.00
CA MET A 198 -35.23 1.62 -13.43
C MET A 198 -34.71 1.63 -14.88
N PRO A 199 -35.04 2.65 -15.69
CA PRO A 199 -34.56 2.74 -17.08
C PRO A 199 -33.04 2.92 -17.18
N ASP A 200 -32.41 3.45 -16.12
CA ASP A 200 -30.95 3.65 -16.00
C ASP A 200 -30.14 2.35 -16.16
N GLU A 201 -30.76 1.17 -15.99
CA GLU A 201 -30.10 -0.14 -16.14
C GLU A 201 -29.34 -0.26 -17.47
N LYS A 202 -29.98 0.15 -18.57
CA LYS A 202 -29.40 0.04 -19.92
C LYS A 202 -28.14 0.91 -20.08
N GLU A 203 -28.12 2.07 -19.42
CA GLU A 203 -26.97 2.97 -19.45
C GLU A 203 -25.81 2.38 -18.67
N TYR A 204 -26.04 1.93 -17.43
CA TYR A 204 -25.01 1.31 -16.60
C TYR A 204 -24.48 0.01 -17.20
N SER A 205 -25.34 -0.81 -17.82
CA SER A 205 -24.93 -2.03 -18.54
C SER A 205 -24.00 -1.71 -19.71
N ARG A 206 -24.29 -0.63 -20.47
CA ARG A 206 -23.40 -0.17 -21.55
C ARG A 206 -22.07 0.32 -21.01
N LYS A 207 -22.05 1.03 -19.88
CA LYS A 207 -20.81 1.49 -19.21
C LYS A 207 -19.98 0.30 -18.72
N LEU A 208 -20.62 -0.70 -18.11
CA LEU A 208 -19.97 -1.92 -17.63
C LEU A 208 -19.29 -2.67 -18.79
N LYS A 209 -19.99 -2.93 -19.90
CA LYS A 209 -19.41 -3.60 -21.07
C LYS A 209 -18.22 -2.85 -21.64
N LYS A 210 -18.30 -1.51 -21.73
CA LYS A 210 -17.17 -0.68 -22.18
C LYS A 210 -15.98 -0.81 -21.24
N LEU A 211 -16.21 -0.75 -19.93
CA LEU A 211 -15.16 -0.84 -18.93
C LEU A 211 -14.47 -2.22 -18.96
N GLU A 212 -15.26 -3.30 -18.99
CA GLU A 212 -14.75 -4.67 -19.12
C GLU A 212 -13.93 -4.86 -20.40
N GLU A 213 -14.41 -4.32 -21.52
CA GLU A 213 -13.67 -4.38 -22.79
C GLU A 213 -12.35 -3.60 -22.72
N THR A 214 -12.36 -2.40 -22.12
CA THR A 214 -11.12 -1.63 -21.94
C THR A 214 -10.13 -2.32 -21.01
N SER A 215 -10.61 -2.99 -19.96
CA SER A 215 -9.79 -3.77 -19.03
C SER A 215 -9.21 -5.01 -19.73
N ARG A 216 -10.02 -5.72 -20.52
CA ARG A 216 -9.61 -6.87 -21.34
C ARG A 216 -8.52 -6.50 -22.34
N LEU A 217 -8.70 -5.38 -23.07
CA LEU A 217 -7.72 -4.88 -24.02
C LEU A 217 -6.41 -4.45 -23.33
N ARG A 218 -6.49 -3.89 -22.11
CA ARG A 218 -5.29 -3.57 -21.32
C ARG A 218 -4.53 -4.84 -20.94
N GLY A 219 -5.21 -5.87 -20.44
CA GLY A 219 -4.57 -7.15 -20.10
C GLY A 219 -3.91 -7.83 -21.29
N LEU A 220 -4.53 -7.79 -22.48
CA LEU A 220 -3.94 -8.31 -23.72
C LEU A 220 -2.65 -7.57 -24.12
N ARG A 221 -2.57 -6.25 -23.91
CA ARG A 221 -1.34 -5.47 -24.19
C ARG A 221 -0.22 -5.81 -23.21
N GLU A 222 -0.55 -6.05 -21.95
CA GLU A 222 0.43 -6.39 -20.92
C GLU A 222 1.02 -7.79 -21.16
N THR A 223 0.20 -8.76 -21.54
CA THR A 223 0.67 -10.11 -21.88
C THR A 223 1.51 -10.11 -23.16
N ASP A 224 1.10 -9.38 -24.19
CA ASP A 224 1.86 -9.27 -25.45
C ASP A 224 3.22 -8.57 -25.25
N SER A 225 3.28 -7.52 -24.42
CA SER A 225 4.53 -6.84 -24.04
C SER A 225 5.49 -7.75 -23.25
N SER A 226 4.95 -8.60 -22.36
CA SER A 226 5.76 -9.57 -21.61
C SER A 226 6.32 -10.69 -22.51
N GLN A 227 5.57 -11.13 -23.52
CA GLN A 227 6.03 -12.10 -24.51
C GLN A 227 7.03 -11.48 -25.49
N GLY A 228 6.83 -10.22 -25.89
CA GLY A 228 7.78 -9.47 -26.72
C GLY A 228 9.18 -9.36 -26.08
N LYS A 229 9.25 -9.16 -24.76
CA LYS A 229 10.51 -9.17 -23.99
C LYS A 229 11.12 -10.57 -23.87
N ARG A 230 10.32 -11.62 -23.64
CA ARG A 230 10.82 -13.02 -23.55
C ARG A 230 11.36 -13.52 -24.89
N ARG A 231 10.70 -13.19 -26.01
CA ARG A 231 11.17 -13.57 -27.36
C ARG A 231 12.48 -12.87 -27.74
N SER A 232 12.72 -11.65 -27.25
CA SER A 232 14.01 -10.98 -27.46
C SER A 232 15.17 -11.54 -26.63
N ALA A 233 14.90 -12.19 -25.49
CA ALA A 233 15.94 -12.82 -24.65
C ALA A 233 16.29 -14.25 -25.11
N MET A 234 15.34 -15.01 -25.65
CA MET A 234 15.61 -16.34 -26.24
C MET A 234 16.26 -16.28 -27.63
N GLY A 235 16.01 -15.23 -28.41
CA GLY A 235 16.63 -15.05 -29.73
C GLY A 235 18.14 -14.77 -29.70
N SER A 236 18.70 -14.38 -28.55
CA SER A 236 20.13 -14.12 -28.37
C SER A 236 20.95 -15.32 -27.88
N ALA A 237 20.33 -16.45 -27.53
CA ALA A 237 21.03 -17.60 -26.94
C ALA A 237 21.32 -18.76 -27.93
N GLN A 238 20.89 -18.65 -29.20
CA GLN A 238 20.96 -19.75 -30.19
C GLN A 238 21.98 -19.55 -31.32
N SER A 239 22.99 -18.67 -31.17
CA SER A 239 24.01 -18.44 -32.22
C SER A 239 25.46 -18.71 -31.81
N LEU A 240 25.73 -19.51 -30.77
CA LEU A 240 27.11 -19.93 -30.47
C LEU A 240 27.24 -21.46 -30.33
N GLY A 241 27.72 -22.06 -31.43
CA GLY A 241 28.21 -23.44 -31.57
C GLY A 241 27.93 -23.94 -32.99
N ILE A 242 28.86 -24.39 -33.85
CA ILE A 242 30.19 -25.01 -33.69
C ILE A 242 30.93 -24.91 -35.05
N GLY A 243 32.26 -24.75 -35.05
CA GLY A 243 33.11 -24.87 -36.26
C GLY A 243 34.62 -24.91 -35.95
N SER A 244 35.22 -26.08 -36.20
CA SER A 244 36.56 -26.60 -35.89
C SER A 244 37.83 -25.85 -36.38
N SER A 245 38.93 -26.09 -35.65
CA SER A 245 40.37 -26.24 -36.05
C SER A 245 41.16 -25.12 -36.74
N GLY A 246 42.39 -24.88 -36.23
CA GLY A 246 43.52 -24.31 -36.99
C GLY A 246 44.23 -23.15 -36.29
N GLY A 247 45.53 -23.29 -36.01
CA GLY A 247 46.32 -22.39 -35.16
C GLY A 247 46.75 -21.06 -35.78
N GLY A 248 47.30 -20.18 -34.91
CA GLY A 248 47.99 -18.95 -35.29
C GLY A 248 47.67 -17.75 -34.39
N ARG A 249 48.61 -17.37 -33.52
CA ARG A 249 48.73 -16.02 -32.90
C ARG A 249 49.37 -15.05 -33.93
N PRO A 250 49.44 -13.70 -33.72
CA PRO A 250 49.03 -12.90 -32.56
C PRO A 250 48.28 -11.56 -32.90
N ASP A 251 47.89 -10.87 -31.82
CA ASP A 251 48.04 -9.43 -31.57
C ASP A 251 46.87 -8.42 -31.60
N SER A 252 46.93 -7.53 -30.60
CA SER A 252 46.24 -6.25 -30.36
C SER A 252 44.75 -6.19 -29.92
N ARG A 253 44.55 -5.77 -28.66
CA ARG A 253 43.35 -5.10 -28.07
C ARG A 253 43.20 -3.66 -28.65
N PRO A 254 42.18 -2.79 -28.32
CA PRO A 254 41.10 -2.88 -27.30
C PRO A 254 39.68 -2.32 -27.66
N VAL A 255 38.70 -2.67 -26.81
CA VAL A 255 37.65 -1.83 -26.17
C VAL A 255 36.49 -1.17 -26.97
N SER A 256 35.30 -1.37 -26.36
CA SER A 256 34.11 -0.50 -26.25
C SER A 256 32.91 -0.65 -27.19
N THR A 257 31.85 -1.20 -26.57
CA THR A 257 30.49 -0.66 -26.49
C THR A 257 29.85 -0.11 -27.77
N ARG A 258 28.86 -0.82 -28.30
CA ARG A 258 27.63 -0.15 -28.74
C ARG A 258 26.39 -1.03 -28.77
N SER A 259 25.37 -0.43 -28.19
CA SER A 259 23.97 -0.76 -28.10
C SER A 259 23.29 -1.02 -29.44
N SER A 260 22.31 -1.92 -29.37
CA SER A 260 21.25 -2.23 -30.31
C SER A 260 20.75 -1.09 -31.20
N VAL A 261 20.77 -1.30 -32.52
CA VAL A 261 19.93 -0.59 -33.49
C VAL A 261 18.92 -1.61 -34.06
N ARG A 262 17.67 -1.51 -33.61
CA ARG A 262 16.50 -2.10 -34.27
C ARG A 262 15.87 -1.01 -35.12
N THR A 263 15.93 -1.12 -36.45
CA THR A 263 14.84 -0.88 -37.42
C THR A 263 15.45 -0.80 -38.83
N ALA A 264 15.44 -1.91 -39.56
CA ALA A 264 15.84 -1.95 -40.98
C ALA A 264 14.95 -2.92 -41.77
N GLN A 265 13.64 -2.94 -41.49
CA GLN A 265 12.69 -3.78 -42.24
C GLN A 265 11.70 -3.00 -43.10
N SER A 266 11.53 -1.69 -42.90
CA SER A 266 10.71 -0.85 -43.77
C SER A 266 11.39 -0.46 -45.10
N ALA A 267 12.70 -0.71 -45.24
CA ALA A 267 13.47 -0.32 -46.43
C ALA A 267 13.59 -1.41 -47.51
N ARG A 268 13.12 -2.65 -47.26
CA ARG A 268 13.26 -3.75 -48.23
C ARG A 268 12.19 -3.78 -49.32
N GLN A 269 11.09 -3.04 -49.14
CA GLN A 269 9.93 -3.10 -50.03
C GLN A 269 9.98 -2.09 -51.19
N LEU A 270 11.07 -1.32 -51.33
CA LEU A 270 11.27 -0.30 -52.35
C LEU A 270 12.35 -0.64 -53.40
N LEU A 271 12.92 -1.84 -53.37
CA LEU A 271 14.06 -2.24 -54.23
C LEU A 271 13.73 -3.30 -55.29
N GLU A 272 12.46 -3.57 -55.57
CA GLU A 272 12.03 -4.52 -56.62
C GLU A 272 11.58 -3.86 -57.93
N GLY A 273 11.68 -2.53 -58.07
CA GLY A 273 11.42 -1.83 -59.33
C GLY A 273 12.70 -1.68 -60.16
N SER A 274 12.73 -2.27 -61.35
CA SER A 274 13.85 -2.20 -62.29
C SER A 274 13.86 -0.90 -63.12
N ASP A 275 13.78 0.25 -62.46
CA ASP A 275 13.97 1.56 -63.10
C ASP A 275 15.21 2.22 -62.52
N ASP A 276 16.13 2.67 -63.39
CA ASP A 276 17.36 3.35 -62.98
C ASP A 276 17.02 4.63 -62.20
N PHE A 277 17.47 4.68 -60.95
CA PHE A 277 17.23 5.78 -60.01
C PHE A 277 17.85 7.09 -60.53
N GLN A 278 17.02 8.01 -61.02
CA GLN A 278 17.45 9.38 -61.33
C GLN A 278 17.28 10.28 -60.10
N VAL A 279 18.41 10.81 -59.61
CA VAL A 279 18.45 11.79 -58.52
C VAL A 279 17.87 13.12 -59.00
N THR A 280 16.65 13.44 -58.61
CA THR A 280 16.14 14.81 -58.75
C THR A 280 16.77 15.67 -57.65
N LYS A 281 17.71 16.54 -58.03
CA LYS A 281 18.21 17.57 -57.12
C LYS A 281 17.12 18.62 -56.94
N ARG A 282 16.39 18.55 -55.82
CA ARG A 282 15.50 19.62 -55.40
C ARG A 282 16.35 20.73 -54.79
N GLU A 283 16.34 21.90 -55.39
CA GLU A 283 16.94 23.10 -54.80
C GLU A 283 16.07 23.55 -53.62
N LEU A 284 16.69 23.65 -52.45
CA LEU A 284 16.03 24.07 -51.21
C LEU A 284 15.89 25.59 -51.22
N ASP A 285 14.68 26.08 -51.03
CA ASP A 285 14.41 27.52 -50.98
C ASP A 285 14.48 28.04 -49.54
N SER A 286 14.68 29.35 -49.36
CA SER A 286 14.90 29.96 -48.03
C SER A 286 13.76 29.71 -47.02
N ALA A 287 12.55 29.42 -47.51
CA ALA A 287 11.38 29.06 -46.70
C ALA A 287 11.47 27.67 -46.05
N ASP A 288 12.20 26.71 -46.65
CA ASP A 288 12.33 25.33 -46.13
C ASP A 288 13.28 25.24 -44.92
N LEU A 289 14.04 26.31 -44.64
CA LEU A 289 14.95 26.43 -43.50
C LEU A 289 14.30 27.04 -42.25
N SER A 290 13.03 27.47 -42.34
CA SER A 290 12.30 28.08 -41.24
C SER A 290 11.63 27.00 -40.37
N TYR A 291 12.24 26.69 -39.23
CA TYR A 291 11.66 25.79 -38.22
C TYR A 291 10.83 26.58 -37.19
N LYS A 292 9.53 26.29 -37.11
CA LYS A 292 8.66 26.78 -36.02
C LYS A 292 8.34 25.62 -35.09
N ASP A 293 8.91 25.66 -33.89
CA ASP A 293 8.67 24.66 -32.85
C ASP A 293 7.20 24.69 -32.39
N PRO A 294 6.42 23.61 -32.58
CA PRO A 294 5.01 23.57 -32.23
C PRO A 294 4.75 23.55 -30.71
N ILE A 295 5.79 23.41 -29.88
CA ILE A 295 5.68 23.27 -28.43
C ILE A 295 5.92 24.60 -27.69
N GLY A 296 6.40 25.64 -28.39
CA GLY A 296 6.68 26.96 -27.80
C GLY A 296 7.89 26.96 -26.84
N PRO A 297 8.35 28.14 -26.40
CA PRO A 297 9.53 28.22 -25.54
C PRO A 297 9.26 27.58 -24.17
N ALA A 298 10.20 26.77 -23.68
CA ALA A 298 10.09 26.10 -22.39
C ALA A 298 9.94 27.12 -21.23
N PRO A 299 9.10 26.85 -20.22
CA PRO A 299 8.91 27.75 -19.09
C PRO A 299 10.20 27.87 -18.27
N ILE A 300 10.50 29.10 -17.84
CA ILE A 300 11.70 29.44 -17.07
C ILE A 300 11.63 28.78 -15.70
N ARG A 301 12.57 27.89 -15.41
CA ARG A 301 12.72 27.25 -14.10
C ARG A 301 13.27 28.29 -13.09
N PRO A 302 12.63 28.51 -11.93
CA PRO A 302 13.15 29.42 -10.92
C PRO A 302 14.49 28.89 -10.37
N LYS A 303 15.51 29.77 -10.34
CA LYS A 303 16.85 29.46 -9.84
C LYS A 303 16.81 29.39 -8.31
N THR A 304 16.73 28.19 -7.74
CA THR A 304 17.02 27.95 -6.32
C THR A 304 18.52 27.70 -6.15
N GLY A 305 19.29 28.78 -6.03
CA GLY A 305 20.74 28.67 -5.86
C GLY A 305 21.44 30.01 -5.65
N GLY A 306 21.50 30.43 -4.38
CA GLY A 306 22.61 31.19 -3.78
C GLY A 306 22.89 32.61 -4.27
N THR A 307 22.39 33.61 -3.53
CA THR A 307 23.03 34.93 -3.42
C THR A 307 23.16 35.34 -1.96
N ARG A 308 24.39 35.14 -1.46
CA ARG A 308 25.21 36.04 -0.63
C ARG A 308 24.49 37.04 0.30
N ARG A 309 24.70 36.83 1.61
CA ARG A 309 24.58 37.83 2.69
C ARG A 309 25.33 39.11 2.32
N GLU A 310 24.66 40.26 2.39
CA GLU A 310 25.23 41.56 2.73
C GLU A 310 24.08 42.56 2.99
N ALA A 311 24.22 43.32 4.09
CA ALA A 311 23.42 44.48 4.53
C ALA A 311 22.01 44.26 5.14
N LEU A 312 21.98 43.82 6.41
CA LEU A 312 20.94 44.20 7.38
C LEU A 312 21.61 44.34 8.77
N ASP A 313 22.47 45.34 8.89
CA ASP A 313 22.88 45.93 10.17
C ASP A 313 22.74 47.43 9.98
N GLU A 314 21.58 47.97 10.34
CA GLU A 314 21.32 49.37 10.73
C GLU A 314 19.79 49.55 10.87
N ALA A 315 19.33 49.62 12.12
CA ALA A 315 18.04 50.15 12.62
C ALA A 315 17.45 49.27 13.74
N PHE A 316 18.23 49.07 14.80
CA PHE A 316 17.66 49.07 16.15
C PHE A 316 17.78 50.51 16.63
N ASP A 317 16.66 51.23 16.67
CA ASP A 317 16.34 52.26 17.66
C ASP A 317 14.90 52.75 17.38
N ASP A 318 14.20 53.09 18.46
CA ASP A 318 12.84 53.64 18.58
C ASP A 318 11.69 52.62 18.78
N VAL A 319 11.64 52.08 19.99
CA VAL A 319 10.43 51.57 20.65
C VAL A 319 9.93 52.65 21.61
N ASP A 320 8.86 53.35 21.24
CA ASP A 320 8.09 54.20 22.16
C ASP A 320 6.65 53.66 22.30
N ILE A 321 6.42 53.04 23.46
CA ILE A 321 5.35 53.31 24.43
C ILE A 321 3.95 53.61 23.87
N LEU A 322 3.01 52.68 24.10
CA LEU A 322 1.71 53.00 24.71
C LEU A 322 1.27 51.81 25.58
N GLU A 323 1.43 51.98 26.89
CA GLU A 323 0.72 51.26 27.95
C GLU A 323 -0.77 51.65 27.96
N ASP A 324 -1.59 50.69 28.39
CA ASP A 324 -2.82 50.82 29.20
C ASP A 324 -3.93 49.92 28.63
N ASP A 325 -4.67 49.09 29.35
CA ASP A 325 -4.67 48.54 30.70
C ASP A 325 -5.91 47.59 30.71
N LEU A 326 -6.13 46.82 31.78
CA LEU A 326 -7.29 45.97 32.09
C LEU A 326 -7.25 44.48 31.71
N LEU A 327 -6.67 43.69 32.61
CA LEU A 327 -7.30 42.47 33.13
C LEU A 327 -7.94 42.77 34.50
N PRO A 328 -9.10 42.19 34.84
CA PRO A 328 -9.44 41.95 36.25
C PRO A 328 -9.07 40.51 36.63
N GLU A 329 -8.34 40.40 37.74
CA GLU A 329 -8.00 39.15 38.43
C GLU A 329 -9.26 38.43 38.94
N GLY A 330 -9.14 37.11 39.04
CA GLY A 330 -10.11 36.27 39.72
C GLY A 330 -9.89 36.22 41.22
N ASP A 331 -10.96 35.85 41.92
CA ASP A 331 -10.94 34.99 43.09
C ASP A 331 -11.99 33.88 42.88
#